data_AF-A0A9Q0IIF2-F1
#
_entry.id   AF-A0A9Q0IIF2-F1
#
_cell.length_a   1.000
_cell.length_b   1.000
_cell.length_c   1.000
_cell.angle_alpha   90.00
_cell.angle_beta   90.00
_cell.angle_gamma   90.00
#
_symmetry.space_group_name_H-M   'P 1'
#
loop_
_entity.id
_entity.type
_entity.pdbx_description
1 polymer ?
#
loop_
_entity_poly.entity_id
_entity_poly.type
_entity_poly.pdbx_seq_one_letter_code
_entity_poly.pdbx_strand_id
1 'polypeptide(L)'
;MSEYVEEQLKRDISAYLTGLLNEPASELQGKDKNIINMISSVNTFKSKLKLLFSRLQRCDLRNFPHMQAELQRQSKDVKQLDNTRYEEQVQSILTEFESRFTDFSSIEPIASYLCFPFGGSIDVDEIVSKVNSLFDLDSSAVENEILTLSNDIDIKSSTTPGTSGQFWKMCFELDSTFWVHLFV
;
A
#
# COMPACT_ATOMS: atom_id res chain seq x y z
N MET A 1 21.55 10.05 -30.24
CA MET A 1 20.08 9.81 -30.27
C MET A 1 19.43 10.94 -31.05
N SER A 2 18.23 10.77 -31.63
CA SER A 2 17.54 11.90 -32.29
C SER A 2 16.67 12.59 -31.24
N GLU A 3 16.62 13.92 -31.30
CA GLU A 3 15.84 14.78 -30.39
C GLU A 3 14.37 14.33 -30.28
N TYR A 4 13.80 13.83 -31.38
CA TYR A 4 12.45 13.27 -31.43
C TYR A 4 12.22 12.07 -30.48
N VAL A 5 13.18 11.14 -30.37
CA VAL A 5 13.03 9.95 -29.50
C VAL A 5 13.08 10.36 -28.04
N GLU A 6 13.94 11.32 -27.72
CA GLU A 6 14.07 11.83 -26.36
C GLU A 6 12.80 12.59 -25.93
N GLU A 7 12.25 13.41 -26.80
CA GLU A 7 10.97 14.10 -26.54
C GLU A 7 9.78 13.14 -26.42
N GLN A 8 9.76 12.06 -27.21
CA GLN A 8 8.74 11.03 -27.07
C GLN A 8 8.86 10.28 -25.74
N LEU A 9 10.10 9.99 -25.30
CA LEU A 9 10.39 9.39 -24.00
C LEU A 9 9.91 10.27 -22.84
N LYS A 10 10.13 11.59 -22.91
CA LYS A 10 9.60 12.54 -21.93
C LYS A 10 8.08 12.47 -21.84
N ARG A 11 7.39 12.47 -22.99
CA ARG A 11 5.92 12.44 -23.05
C ARG A 11 5.35 11.15 -22.49
N ASP A 12 5.89 10.01 -22.89
CA ASP A 12 5.39 8.70 -22.48
C ASP A 12 5.56 8.47 -20.96
N ILE A 13 6.72 8.86 -20.41
CA ILE A 13 6.97 8.78 -18.96
C ILE A 13 6.07 9.75 -18.19
N SER A 14 5.95 11.00 -18.66
CA SER A 14 5.08 12.00 -18.02
C SER A 14 3.61 11.57 -18.02
N ALA A 15 3.11 11.04 -19.14
CA ALA A 15 1.74 10.52 -19.25
C ALA A 15 1.52 9.31 -18.32
N TYR A 16 2.49 8.39 -18.27
CA TYR A 16 2.44 7.25 -17.37
C TYR A 16 2.40 7.69 -15.91
N LEU A 17 3.30 8.59 -15.50
CA LEU A 17 3.34 9.12 -14.13
C LEU A 17 2.06 9.87 -13.76
N THR A 18 1.51 10.65 -14.68
CA THR A 18 0.23 11.37 -14.48
C THR A 18 -0.92 10.39 -14.28
N GLY A 19 -1.02 9.36 -15.12
CA GLY A 19 -2.02 8.30 -14.96
C GLY A 19 -1.84 7.56 -13.64
N LEU A 20 -0.60 7.25 -13.29
CA LEU A 20 -0.24 6.58 -12.04
C LEU A 20 -0.65 7.42 -10.82
N LEU A 21 -0.44 8.74 -10.85
CA LEU A 21 -0.77 9.65 -9.74
C LEU A 21 -2.28 9.90 -9.59
N ASN A 22 -3.02 9.88 -10.69
CA ASN A 22 -4.47 10.10 -10.69
C ASN A 22 -5.26 8.94 -10.07
N GLU A 23 -4.76 7.70 -10.23
CA GLU A 23 -5.42 6.52 -9.69
C GLU A 23 -5.51 6.60 -8.13
N PRO A 24 -4.41 6.71 -7.36
CA PRO A 24 -4.47 6.89 -5.90
C PRO A 24 -5.20 8.17 -5.48
N ALA A 25 -5.09 9.26 -6.23
CA ALA A 25 -5.77 10.50 -5.88
C ALA A 25 -7.29 10.32 -5.83
N SER A 26 -7.87 9.51 -6.74
CA SER A 26 -9.28 9.13 -6.68
C SER A 26 -9.57 8.15 -5.53
N GLU A 27 -8.65 7.23 -5.27
CA GLU A 27 -8.78 6.22 -4.23
C GLU A 27 -8.62 6.76 -2.81
N LEU A 28 -7.97 7.90 -2.64
CA LEU A 28 -7.69 8.53 -1.35
C LEU A 28 -8.66 9.67 -1.02
N GLN A 29 -9.67 9.92 -1.87
CA GLN A 29 -10.77 10.87 -1.58
C GLN A 29 -11.72 10.39 -0.47
N GLY A 30 -11.55 9.16 0.03
CA GLY A 30 -12.28 8.63 1.19
C GLY A 30 -13.73 8.23 0.94
N LYS A 31 -14.28 8.51 -0.25
CA LYS A 31 -15.64 8.09 -0.60
C LYS A 31 -15.73 6.55 -0.62
N ASP A 32 -16.59 6.01 0.25
CA ASP A 32 -16.86 4.57 0.39
C ASP A 32 -15.62 3.71 0.68
N LYS A 33 -14.55 4.29 1.25
CA LYS A 33 -13.30 3.60 1.55
C LYS A 33 -12.91 3.73 3.02
N ASN A 34 -12.48 2.64 3.63
CA ASN A 34 -11.92 2.64 4.97
C ASN A 34 -10.38 2.79 4.93
N ILE A 35 -9.77 2.95 6.11
CA ILE A 35 -8.33 3.15 6.25
C ILE A 35 -7.51 1.99 5.66
N ILE A 36 -8.00 0.75 5.73
CA ILE A 36 -7.32 -0.43 5.16
C ILE A 36 -7.30 -0.34 3.62
N ASN A 37 -8.41 0.10 3.01
CA ASN A 37 -8.46 0.34 1.57
C ASN A 37 -7.46 1.44 1.16
N MET A 38 -7.40 2.53 1.92
CA MET A 38 -6.49 3.65 1.63
C MET A 38 -5.01 3.24 1.77
N ILE A 39 -4.65 2.49 2.83
CA ILE A 39 -3.32 1.91 3.01
C ILE A 39 -2.96 0.99 1.83
N SER A 40 -3.89 0.12 1.42
CA SER A 40 -3.69 -0.79 0.29
C SER A 40 -3.45 -0.04 -1.03
N SER A 41 -4.21 1.03 -1.28
CA SER A 41 -4.04 1.91 -2.44
C SER A 41 -2.65 2.58 -2.45
N VAL A 42 -2.23 3.13 -1.31
CA VAL A 42 -0.90 3.74 -1.13
C VAL A 42 0.21 2.71 -1.35
N ASN A 43 0.10 1.52 -0.77
CA ASN A 43 1.09 0.45 -0.92
C ASN A 43 1.17 -0.08 -2.35
N THR A 44 0.03 -0.18 -3.03
CA THR A 44 -0.04 -0.54 -4.46
C THR A 44 0.69 0.49 -5.33
N PHE A 45 0.43 1.78 -5.09
CA PHE A 45 1.11 2.85 -5.82
C PHE A 45 2.62 2.87 -5.58
N LYS A 46 3.07 2.79 -4.31
CA LYS A 46 4.49 2.67 -3.96
C LYS A 46 5.15 1.50 -4.71
N SER A 47 4.47 0.35 -4.76
CA SER A 47 4.95 -0.84 -5.47
C SER A 47 5.04 -0.62 -6.98
N LYS A 48 4.06 0.04 -7.59
CA LYS A 48 4.09 0.39 -9.02
C LYS A 48 5.25 1.35 -9.35
N LEU A 49 5.53 2.34 -8.49
CA LEU A 49 6.68 3.24 -8.64
C LEU A 49 8.02 2.50 -8.51
N LYS A 50 8.18 1.65 -7.48
CA LYS A 50 9.39 0.83 -7.30
C LYS A 50 9.63 -0.10 -8.49
N LEU A 51 8.57 -0.70 -9.02
CA LEU A 51 8.63 -1.53 -10.22
C LEU A 51 9.04 -0.72 -11.46
N LEU A 52 8.48 0.48 -11.65
CA LEU A 52 8.86 1.37 -12.74
C LEU A 52 10.35 1.76 -12.65
N PHE A 53 10.81 2.17 -11.46
CA PHE A 53 12.20 2.52 -11.21
C PHE A 53 13.15 1.37 -11.57
N SER A 54 12.88 0.16 -11.06
CA SER A 54 13.69 -1.03 -11.37
C SER A 54 13.71 -1.37 -12.87
N ARG A 55 12.60 -1.11 -13.57
CA ARG A 55 12.52 -1.32 -15.02
C ARG A 55 13.35 -0.31 -15.80
N LEU A 56 13.33 0.97 -15.42
CA LEU A 56 14.16 2.01 -16.04
C LEU A 56 15.65 1.68 -15.91
N GLN A 57 16.10 1.26 -14.72
CA GLN A 57 17.49 0.84 -14.47
C GLN A 57 17.93 -0.34 -15.34
N ARG A 58 16.98 -1.21 -15.70
CA ARG A 58 17.23 -2.39 -16.54
C ARG A 58 16.98 -2.12 -18.03
N CYS A 59 16.67 -0.89 -18.41
CA CYS A 59 16.24 -0.52 -19.75
C CYS A 59 15.04 -1.36 -20.25
N ASP A 60 14.14 -1.76 -19.35
CA ASP A 60 12.92 -2.52 -19.66
C ASP A 60 11.75 -1.55 -19.94
N LEU A 61 11.43 -1.39 -21.23
CA LEU A 61 10.40 -0.46 -21.70
C LEU A 61 9.00 -1.09 -21.87
N ARG A 62 8.69 -2.22 -21.24
CA ARG A 62 7.36 -2.88 -21.42
C ARG A 62 6.17 -2.01 -21.01
N ASN A 63 6.38 -0.99 -20.18
CA ASN A 63 5.36 0.01 -19.85
C ASN A 63 5.14 1.06 -20.95
N PHE A 64 6.04 1.12 -21.95
CA PHE A 64 6.10 2.14 -22.99
C PHE A 64 6.12 1.50 -24.38
N PRO A 65 5.02 0.85 -24.81
CA PRO A 65 4.98 0.11 -26.07
C PRO A 65 5.25 0.99 -27.30
N HIS A 66 4.82 2.26 -27.28
CA HIS A 66 5.10 3.22 -28.35
C HIS A 66 6.60 3.48 -28.52
N MET A 67 7.33 3.58 -27.42
CA MET A 67 8.78 3.77 -27.43
C MET A 67 9.54 2.54 -27.89
N GLN A 68 9.10 1.34 -27.50
CA GLN A 68 9.66 0.11 -28.04
C GLN A 68 9.51 0.06 -29.57
N ALA A 69 8.33 0.41 -30.09
CA ALA A 69 8.07 0.46 -31.52
C ALA A 69 8.96 1.50 -32.23
N GLU A 70 9.17 2.67 -31.63
CA GLU A 70 9.96 3.75 -32.22
C GLU A 70 11.46 3.43 -32.23
N LEU A 71 12.00 2.81 -31.18
CA LEU A 71 13.39 2.33 -31.14
C LEU A 71 13.64 1.25 -32.21
N GLN A 72 12.68 0.33 -32.37
CA GLN A 72 12.73 -0.69 -33.42
C GLN A 72 12.71 -0.04 -34.82
N ARG A 73 11.83 0.95 -35.06
CA ARG A 73 11.75 1.68 -36.33
C ARG A 73 13.04 2.39 -36.70
N GLN A 74 13.76 2.90 -35.71
CA GLN A 74 15.03 3.61 -35.91
C GLN A 74 16.27 2.71 -35.80
N SER A 75 16.11 1.39 -35.64
CA SER A 75 17.19 0.43 -35.43
C SER A 75 18.15 0.83 -34.30
N LYS A 76 17.63 1.39 -33.22
CA LYS A 76 18.40 1.83 -32.05
C LYS A 76 18.30 0.83 -30.91
N ASP A 77 19.42 0.64 -30.21
CA ASP A 77 19.45 -0.15 -28.99
C ASP A 77 18.90 0.67 -27.81
N VAL A 78 18.03 0.05 -27.01
CA VAL A 78 17.48 0.62 -25.78
C VAL A 78 18.57 1.02 -24.79
N LYS A 79 19.72 0.35 -24.81
CA LYS A 79 20.88 0.67 -23.96
C LYS A 79 21.51 2.03 -24.26
N GLN A 80 21.17 2.64 -25.39
CA GLN A 80 21.62 3.99 -25.73
C GLN A 80 20.74 5.08 -25.10
N LEU A 81 19.64 4.71 -24.44
CA LEU A 81 18.82 5.64 -23.68
C LEU A 81 19.51 5.99 -22.36
N ASP A 82 19.77 7.29 -22.17
CA ASP A 82 20.11 7.81 -20.86
C ASP A 82 18.80 8.01 -20.05
N ASN A 83 18.53 7.07 -19.16
CA ASN A 83 17.34 7.08 -18.31
C ASN A 83 17.57 7.79 -16.96
N THR A 84 18.79 8.26 -16.67
CA THR A 84 19.19 8.76 -15.34
C THR A 84 18.23 9.84 -14.84
N ARG A 85 17.87 10.79 -15.69
CA ARG A 85 16.93 11.87 -15.35
C ARG A 85 15.55 11.36 -14.95
N TYR A 86 15.06 10.28 -15.55
CA TYR A 86 13.75 9.72 -15.23
C TYR A 86 13.81 8.85 -13.99
N GLU A 87 14.92 8.13 -13.79
CA GLU A 87 15.19 7.43 -12.54
C GLU A 87 15.14 8.40 -11.35
N GLU A 88 15.81 9.56 -11.47
CA GLU A 88 15.76 10.64 -10.47
C GLU A 88 14.33 11.17 -10.24
N GLN A 89 13.55 11.38 -11.30
CA GLN A 89 12.16 11.83 -11.18
C GLN A 89 11.28 10.80 -10.45
N VAL A 90 11.35 9.53 -10.85
CA VAL A 90 10.60 8.45 -10.20
C VAL A 90 11.01 8.30 -8.74
N GLN A 91 12.31 8.40 -8.46
CA GLN A 91 12.84 8.35 -7.10
C GLN A 91 12.36 9.54 -6.26
N SER A 92 12.34 10.75 -6.82
CA SER A 92 11.82 11.95 -6.14
C SER A 92 10.35 11.80 -5.78
N ILE A 93 9.52 11.32 -6.72
CA ILE A 93 8.09 11.08 -6.48
C ILE A 93 7.90 10.00 -5.41
N LEU A 94 8.69 8.93 -5.46
CA LEU A 94 8.64 7.87 -4.46
C LEU A 94 8.96 8.40 -3.06
N THR A 95 10.03 9.18 -2.91
CA THR A 95 10.42 9.78 -1.64
C THR A 95 9.34 10.73 -1.09
N GLU A 96 8.77 11.58 -1.94
CA GLU A 96 7.67 12.48 -1.54
C GLU A 96 6.44 11.70 -1.10
N PHE A 97 6.10 10.62 -1.80
CA PHE A 97 4.97 9.77 -1.46
C PHE A 97 5.19 9.00 -0.16
N GLU A 98 6.39 8.42 0.05
CA GLU A 98 6.74 7.75 1.30
C GLU A 98 6.70 8.73 2.47
N SER A 99 7.22 9.94 2.30
CA SER A 99 7.15 10.99 3.32
C SER A 99 5.70 11.38 3.65
N ARG A 100 4.87 11.64 2.63
CA ARG A 100 3.48 12.09 2.81
C ARG A 100 2.57 11.04 3.46
N PHE A 101 2.83 9.76 3.25
CA PHE A 101 2.03 8.66 3.80
C PHE A 101 2.76 7.90 4.92
N THR A 102 3.64 8.57 5.66
CA THR A 102 4.35 7.97 6.80
C THR A 102 3.39 7.43 7.86
N ASP A 103 2.31 8.17 8.15
CA ASP A 103 1.31 7.76 9.15
C ASP A 103 0.64 6.43 8.82
N PHE A 104 0.42 6.14 7.53
CA PHE A 104 -0.12 4.85 7.10
C PHE A 104 0.82 3.70 7.44
N SER A 105 2.13 3.94 7.44
CA SER A 105 3.13 2.94 7.84
C SER A 105 3.08 2.66 9.35
N SER A 106 2.66 3.64 10.16
CA SER A 106 2.45 3.46 11.60
C SER A 106 1.13 2.75 11.91
N ILE A 107 0.08 2.98 11.12
CA ILE A 107 -1.25 2.39 11.28
C ILE A 107 -1.33 0.97 10.69
N GLU A 108 -0.58 0.68 9.63
CA GLU A 108 -0.63 -0.58 8.88
C GLU A 108 -0.46 -1.84 9.73
N PRO A 109 0.47 -1.92 10.72
CA PRO A 109 0.58 -3.08 11.59
C PRO A 109 -0.71 -3.34 12.39
N ILE A 110 -1.30 -2.28 12.94
CA ILE A 110 -2.55 -2.35 13.70
C ILE A 110 -3.70 -2.75 12.78
N ALA A 111 -3.83 -2.09 11.63
CA ALA A 111 -4.87 -2.40 10.65
C ALA A 111 -4.77 -3.86 10.14
N SER A 112 -3.55 -4.36 9.95
CA SER A 112 -3.29 -5.75 9.56
C SER A 112 -3.70 -6.73 10.65
N TYR A 113 -3.35 -6.45 11.91
CA TYR A 113 -3.81 -7.23 13.05
C TYR A 113 -5.34 -7.27 13.13
N LEU A 114 -6.00 -6.11 13.05
CA LEU A 114 -7.46 -6.02 13.11
C LEU A 114 -8.16 -6.75 11.94
N CYS A 115 -7.49 -6.95 10.80
CA CYS A 115 -8.02 -7.76 9.70
C CYS A 115 -7.82 -9.26 9.90
N PHE A 116 -6.77 -9.64 10.64
CA PHE A 116 -6.32 -11.02 10.83
C PHE A 116 -5.87 -11.29 12.28
N PRO A 117 -6.75 -11.13 13.29
CA PRO A 117 -6.35 -11.20 14.70
C PRO A 117 -6.01 -12.61 15.19
N PHE A 118 -6.15 -13.63 14.34
CA PHE A 118 -5.91 -15.05 14.67
C PHE A 118 -4.68 -15.64 13.96
N GLY A 119 -3.83 -14.79 13.37
CA GLY A 119 -2.62 -15.21 12.68
C GLY A 119 -1.65 -15.98 13.61
N GLY A 120 -0.99 -17.00 13.08
CA GLY A 120 -0.11 -17.88 13.89
C GLY A 120 1.20 -17.25 14.38
N SER A 121 1.46 -15.98 14.09
CA SER A 121 2.71 -15.27 14.40
C SER A 121 2.45 -13.80 14.75
N ILE A 122 1.49 -13.55 15.65
CA ILE A 122 1.22 -12.19 16.15
C ILE A 122 2.25 -11.86 17.23
N ASP A 123 3.01 -10.78 17.00
CA ASP A 123 3.90 -10.19 17.99
C ASP A 123 3.11 -9.17 18.82
N VAL A 124 2.72 -9.55 20.04
CA VAL A 124 1.89 -8.73 20.91
C VAL A 124 2.63 -7.45 21.32
N ASP A 125 3.91 -7.55 21.67
CA ASP A 125 4.73 -6.41 22.09
C ASP A 125 4.88 -5.38 20.97
N GLU A 126 5.06 -5.86 19.73
CA GLU A 126 5.11 -4.98 18.55
C GLU A 126 3.79 -4.21 18.39
N ILE A 127 2.64 -4.90 18.42
CA ILE A 127 1.33 -4.25 18.23
C ILE A 127 1.01 -3.29 19.36
N VAL A 128 1.25 -3.66 20.63
CA VAL A 128 1.06 -2.77 21.80
C VAL A 128 1.89 -1.50 21.64
N SER A 129 3.16 -1.64 21.26
CA SER A 129 4.06 -0.51 21.01
C SER A 129 3.52 0.43 19.93
N LYS A 130 2.99 -0.13 18.82
CA LYS A 130 2.38 0.66 17.75
C LYS A 130 1.10 1.36 18.21
N VAL A 131 0.20 0.67 18.92
CA VAL A 131 -1.04 1.25 19.45
C VAL A 131 -0.75 2.41 20.40
N ASN A 132 0.17 2.22 21.35
CA ASN A 132 0.50 3.26 22.33
C ASN A 132 1.16 4.48 21.71
N SER A 133 1.99 4.28 20.67
CA SER A 133 2.58 5.41 19.94
C SER A 133 1.54 6.30 19.21
N LEU A 134 0.32 5.80 18.98
CA LEU A 134 -0.74 6.54 18.29
C LEU A 134 -1.85 7.04 19.22
N PHE A 135 -2.21 6.28 20.26
CA PHE A 135 -3.41 6.53 21.06
C PHE A 135 -3.17 6.80 22.56
N ASP A 136 -1.91 6.74 23.03
CA ASP A 136 -1.54 6.96 24.45
C ASP A 136 -2.42 6.15 25.42
N LEU A 137 -2.49 4.83 25.18
CA LEU A 137 -3.27 3.89 25.98
C LEU A 137 -2.39 3.17 27.01
N ASP A 138 -3.02 2.56 28.00
CA ASP A 138 -2.31 1.71 28.96
C ASP A 138 -1.83 0.42 28.29
N SER A 139 -0.50 0.21 28.28
CA SER A 139 0.12 -0.94 27.63
C SER A 139 -0.43 -2.27 28.12
N SER A 140 -0.63 -2.42 29.44
CA SER A 140 -1.07 -3.67 30.05
C SER A 140 -2.53 -3.97 29.72
N ALA A 141 -3.39 -2.95 29.64
CA ALA A 141 -4.76 -3.09 29.17
C ALA A 141 -4.78 -3.54 27.71
N VAL A 142 -4.04 -2.87 26.82
CA VAL A 142 -3.99 -3.20 25.39
C VAL A 142 -3.43 -4.62 25.16
N GLU A 143 -2.38 -5.01 25.89
CA GLU A 143 -1.80 -6.35 25.85
C GLU A 143 -2.84 -7.42 26.19
N ASN A 144 -3.58 -7.23 27.30
CA ASN A 144 -4.63 -8.15 27.71
C ASN A 144 -5.76 -8.27 26.68
N GLU A 145 -6.19 -7.15 26.08
CA GLU A 145 -7.21 -7.15 25.03
C GLU A 145 -6.72 -7.90 23.77
N ILE A 146 -5.49 -7.67 23.33
CA ILE A 146 -4.90 -8.38 22.19
C ILE A 146 -4.82 -9.88 22.47
N LEU A 147 -4.37 -10.28 23.66
CA LEU A 147 -4.30 -11.70 24.05
C LEU A 147 -5.69 -12.34 24.11
N THR A 148 -6.66 -11.63 24.68
CA THR A 148 -8.05 -12.09 24.77
C THR A 148 -8.63 -12.30 23.38
N LEU A 149 -8.55 -11.29 22.51
CA LEU A 149 -9.08 -11.37 21.16
C LEU A 149 -8.38 -12.45 20.34
N SER A 150 -7.05 -12.56 20.40
CA SER A 150 -6.29 -13.52 19.58
C SER A 150 -6.55 -14.99 19.96
N ASN A 151 -7.00 -15.23 21.19
CA ASN A 151 -7.32 -16.57 21.71
C ASN A 151 -8.82 -16.87 21.79
N ASP A 152 -9.68 -15.94 21.38
CA ASP A 152 -11.13 -16.15 21.39
C ASP A 152 -11.52 -17.26 20.39
N ILE A 153 -11.96 -18.40 20.93
CA ILE A 153 -12.33 -19.58 20.15
C ILE A 153 -13.67 -19.38 19.42
N ASP A 154 -14.61 -18.69 20.03
CA ASP A 154 -15.95 -18.49 19.49
C ASP A 154 -15.86 -17.61 18.24
N ILE A 155 -15.17 -16.48 18.34
CA ILE A 155 -14.96 -15.59 17.20
C ILE A 155 -14.11 -16.29 16.14
N LYS A 156 -13.05 -17.00 16.51
CA LYS A 156 -12.21 -17.75 15.56
C LYS A 156 -13.00 -18.84 14.82
N SER A 157 -13.90 -19.54 15.50
CA SER A 157 -14.74 -20.59 14.90
C SER A 157 -15.77 -20.03 13.92
N SER A 158 -16.25 -18.79 14.17
CA SER A 158 -17.17 -18.09 13.28
C SER A 158 -16.50 -17.56 12.01
N THR A 159 -15.17 -17.40 12.01
CA THR A 159 -14.43 -16.98 10.82
C THR A 159 -14.24 -18.16 9.86
N THR A 160 -14.93 -18.15 8.71
CA THR A 160 -14.71 -19.16 7.68
C THR A 160 -13.29 -19.04 7.10
N PRO A 161 -12.57 -20.17 6.88
CA PRO A 161 -11.31 -20.15 6.17
C PRO A 161 -11.49 -19.53 4.78
N GLY A 162 -10.89 -18.37 4.54
CA GLY A 162 -10.97 -17.63 3.28
C GLY A 162 -11.89 -16.40 3.26
N THR A 163 -12.56 -16.06 4.37
CA THR A 163 -13.38 -14.83 4.50
C THR A 163 -12.71 -13.74 5.35
N SER A 164 -11.42 -13.90 5.58
CA SER A 164 -10.58 -12.94 6.30
C SER A 164 -10.58 -11.59 5.57
N GLY A 165 -11.12 -10.58 6.24
CA GLY A 165 -11.54 -9.30 5.65
C GLY A 165 -12.98 -8.93 5.98
N GLN A 166 -13.82 -9.88 6.41
CA GLN A 166 -15.16 -9.61 6.94
C GLN A 166 -15.25 -9.76 8.46
N PHE A 167 -14.12 -9.89 9.16
CA PHE A 167 -14.05 -9.97 10.62
C PHE A 167 -14.94 -8.91 11.30
N TRP A 168 -14.73 -7.63 10.98
CA TRP A 168 -15.53 -6.54 11.53
C TRP A 168 -16.99 -6.59 11.10
N LYS A 169 -17.28 -7.02 9.87
CA LYS A 169 -18.66 -7.17 9.41
C LYS A 169 -19.40 -8.24 10.23
N MET A 170 -18.73 -9.33 10.58
CA MET A 170 -19.25 -10.36 11.48
C MET A 170 -19.41 -9.84 12.90
N CYS A 171 -18.45 -9.06 13.44
CA CYS A 171 -18.60 -8.41 14.74
C CYS A 171 -19.81 -7.48 14.81
N PHE A 172 -20.13 -6.76 13.73
CA PHE A 172 -21.32 -5.91 13.65
C PHE A 172 -22.63 -6.69 13.40
N GLU A 173 -22.57 -7.85 12.76
CA GLU A 173 -23.72 -8.74 12.55
C GLU A 173 -24.03 -9.62 13.78
N LEU A 174 -23.04 -9.90 14.62
CA LEU A 174 -23.15 -10.80 15.76
C LEU A 174 -23.65 -10.15 17.05
N ASP A 175 -23.54 -8.82 17.25
CA ASP A 175 -24.25 -8.21 18.39
C ASP A 175 -24.35 -6.68 18.40
N SER A 176 -25.57 -6.17 18.65
CA SER A 176 -25.83 -4.82 19.17
C SER A 176 -25.43 -4.65 20.65
N THR A 177 -24.90 -5.71 21.27
CA THR A 177 -24.66 -5.81 22.72
C THR A 177 -23.18 -5.99 23.08
N PHE A 178 -22.30 -6.32 22.12
CA PHE A 178 -20.88 -6.65 22.38
C PHE A 178 -20.06 -5.40 22.79
N TRP A 179 -20.39 -4.24 22.25
CA TRP A 179 -19.66 -2.99 22.52
C TRP A 179 -19.95 -2.37 23.89
N VAL A 180 -21.02 -2.80 24.58
CA VAL A 180 -21.38 -2.26 25.90
C VAL A 180 -20.43 -2.77 27.00
N HIS A 181 -19.75 -3.90 26.77
CA HIS A 181 -18.86 -4.52 27.75
C HIS A 181 -17.38 -4.26 27.54
N LEU A 182 -16.95 -3.74 26.38
CA LEU A 182 -15.54 -3.43 26.11
C LEU A 182 -15.13 -1.98 26.46
N PHE A 183 -16.08 -1.10 26.79
CA PHE A 183 -15.82 0.32 27.07
C PHE A 183 -16.51 0.87 28.34
N VAL A 184 -16.90 0.00 29.29
CA VAL A 184 -17.39 0.41 30.62
C VAL A 184 -16.65 -0.33 31.71
#